data_AF-A0A846BBX8-F1
#
_entry.id   AF-A0A846BBX8-F1
#
_cell.length_a   1.000
_cell.length_b   1.000
_cell.length_c   1.000
_cell.angle_alpha   90.00
_cell.angle_beta   90.00
_cell.angle_gamma   90.00
#
_symmetry.space_group_name_H-M   'P 1'
#
loop_
_entity.id
_entity.type
_entity.pdbx_description
1 polymer ?
#
loop_
_entity_poly.entity_id
_entity_poly.type
_entity_poly.pdbx_seq_one_letter_code
_entity_poly.pdbx_strand_id
1 'polypeptide(L)'
;MSAKDTYHSAVRSALIKEGWTITDDPLTIEFEDVNLFVDLAAEQLIAAERGKEKIAVEIKSFIRDSMVSEFHTAAGQFINYRLALSELEPDRVLYLAIPNDAYESFFSKRFTQRSIESNQIKLIVFKPENEEIIKWS
;
A
#
# COMPACT_ATOMS: atom_id res chain seq x y z
N MET A 1 -7.69 -13.69 14.43
CA MET A 1 -7.00 -12.94 13.36
C MET A 1 -7.10 -11.47 13.68
N SER A 2 -6.01 -10.74 13.50
CA SER A 2 -5.99 -9.29 13.68
C SER A 2 -6.70 -8.61 12.50
N ALA A 3 -7.19 -7.37 12.67
CA ALA A 3 -7.78 -6.61 11.57
C ALA A 3 -6.77 -6.39 10.41
N LYS A 4 -5.47 -6.36 10.72
CA LYS A 4 -4.41 -6.30 9.71
C LYS A 4 -4.41 -7.56 8.83
N ASP A 5 -4.52 -8.74 9.42
CA ASP A 5 -4.55 -10.02 8.70
C ASP A 5 -5.77 -10.09 7.76
N THR A 6 -6.92 -9.57 8.21
CA THR A 6 -8.15 -9.53 7.42
C THR A 6 -7.98 -8.63 6.20
N TYR A 7 -7.47 -7.41 6.36
CA TYR A 7 -7.32 -6.47 5.26
C TYR A 7 -6.24 -6.90 4.27
N HIS A 8 -5.16 -7.51 4.79
CA HIS A 8 -4.15 -8.13 3.95
C HIS A 8 -4.73 -9.19 3.03
N SER A 9 -5.48 -10.12 3.62
CA SER A 9 -6.16 -11.18 2.87
C SER A 9 -7.14 -10.60 1.85
N ALA A 10 -7.91 -9.57 2.22
CA ALA A 10 -8.87 -8.93 1.34
C ALA A 10 -8.21 -8.26 0.13
N VAL A 11 -7.12 -7.51 0.32
CA VAL A 11 -6.38 -6.88 -0.78
C VAL A 11 -5.75 -7.94 -1.68
N ARG A 12 -5.15 -8.97 -1.11
CA ARG A 12 -4.57 -10.09 -1.86
C ARG A 12 -5.63 -10.77 -2.75
N SER A 13 -6.78 -11.10 -2.19
CA SER A 13 -7.91 -11.69 -2.93
C SER A 13 -8.41 -10.74 -4.03
N ALA A 14 -8.52 -9.44 -3.74
CA ALA A 14 -8.99 -8.45 -4.69
C ALA A 14 -8.05 -8.29 -5.91
N LEU A 15 -6.73 -8.27 -5.67
CA LEU A 15 -5.72 -8.28 -6.72
C LEU A 15 -5.86 -9.52 -7.61
N ILE A 16 -6.01 -10.71 -7.02
CA ILE A 16 -6.21 -11.96 -7.77
C ILE A 16 -7.48 -11.91 -8.63
N LYS A 17 -8.58 -11.35 -8.11
CA LYS A 17 -9.84 -11.17 -8.87
C LYS A 17 -9.66 -10.23 -10.07
N GLU A 18 -8.80 -9.23 -9.99
CA GLU A 18 -8.45 -8.34 -11.11
C GLU A 18 -7.40 -8.94 -12.08
N GLY A 19 -7.03 -10.21 -11.89
CA GLY A 19 -6.10 -10.93 -12.75
C GLY A 19 -4.62 -10.67 -12.45
N TRP A 20 -4.29 -10.14 -11.27
CA TRP A 20 -2.90 -10.03 -10.82
C TRP A 20 -2.40 -11.37 -10.28
N THR A 21 -1.15 -11.70 -10.58
CA THR A 21 -0.43 -12.83 -10.00
C THR A 21 0.43 -12.33 -8.86
N ILE A 22 0.21 -12.84 -7.64
CA ILE A 22 1.05 -12.50 -6.48
C ILE A 22 2.40 -13.21 -6.63
N THR A 23 3.50 -12.47 -6.59
CA THR A 23 4.86 -13.03 -6.71
C THR A 23 5.52 -13.18 -5.34
N ASP A 24 5.33 -12.21 -4.45
CA ASP A 24 5.96 -12.16 -3.12
C ASP A 24 4.98 -11.58 -2.10
N ASP A 25 4.91 -12.23 -0.94
CA ASP A 25 4.05 -11.84 0.18
C ASP A 25 4.63 -12.39 1.49
N PRO A 26 5.50 -11.65 2.19
CA PRO A 26 5.88 -10.25 1.92
C PRO A 26 6.97 -10.10 0.85
N LEU A 27 6.94 -8.98 0.12
CA LEU A 27 8.07 -8.46 -0.64
C LEU A 27 9.10 -7.88 0.33
N THR A 28 10.32 -8.40 0.28
CA THR A 28 11.45 -7.87 1.06
C THR A 28 12.29 -6.94 0.18
N ILE A 29 12.55 -5.72 0.69
CA ILE A 29 13.39 -4.73 0.01
C ILE A 29 14.63 -4.47 0.88
N GLU A 30 15.79 -4.89 0.38
CA GLU A 30 17.08 -4.68 1.04
C GLU A 30 17.87 -3.60 0.28
N PHE A 31 18.17 -2.49 0.95
CA PHE A 31 18.87 -1.35 0.34
C PHE A 31 20.22 -1.15 1.03
N GLU A 32 21.29 -1.74 0.47
CA GLU A 32 22.70 -1.70 0.90
C GLU A 32 22.94 -1.43 2.41
N ASP A 33 22.98 -0.14 2.80
CA ASP A 33 23.34 0.31 4.15
C ASP A 33 22.16 0.34 5.14
N VAL A 34 20.92 0.18 4.69
CA VAL A 34 19.69 0.24 5.48
C VAL A 34 18.79 -0.94 5.14
N ASN A 35 18.62 -1.83 6.12
CA ASN A 35 17.62 -2.89 5.99
C ASN A 35 16.22 -2.32 6.31
N LEU A 36 15.58 -1.75 5.29
CA LEU A 36 14.24 -1.17 5.39
C LEU A 36 13.20 -2.16 5.93
N PHE A 37 13.39 -3.46 5.71
CA PHE A 37 12.52 -4.50 6.27
C PHE A 37 12.60 -4.58 7.80
N VAL A 38 13.77 -4.33 8.40
CA VAL A 38 13.98 -4.40 9.86
C VAL A 38 13.39 -3.17 10.56
N ASP A 39 13.53 -1.98 9.96
CA ASP A 39 12.97 -0.74 10.54
C ASP A 39 11.44 -0.65 10.40
N LEU A 40 10.85 -1.40 9.45
CA LEU A 40 9.43 -1.34 9.09
C LEU A 40 8.69 -2.67 9.37
N ALA A 41 9.29 -3.55 10.18
CA ALA A 41 8.98 -4.97 10.44
C ALA A 41 7.54 -5.36 10.82
N ALA A 42 6.57 -4.45 10.82
CA ALA A 42 5.18 -4.69 11.18
C ALA A 42 4.19 -4.61 10.00
N GLU A 43 4.66 -4.36 8.78
CA GLU A 43 3.77 -4.08 7.63
C GLU A 43 4.21 -4.86 6.38
N GLN A 44 3.24 -5.55 5.79
CA GLN A 44 3.45 -6.57 4.76
C GLN A 44 3.18 -5.93 3.39
N LEU A 45 4.26 -5.72 2.63
CA LEU A 45 4.20 -5.29 1.23
C LEU A 45 3.89 -6.50 0.34
N ILE A 46 2.91 -6.40 -0.54
CA ILE A 46 2.60 -7.45 -1.53
C ILE A 46 3.25 -7.08 -2.87
N ALA A 47 3.98 -8.00 -3.49
CA ALA A 47 4.37 -7.89 -4.90
C ALA A 47 3.38 -8.63 -5.79
N ALA A 48 2.95 -7.98 -6.87
CA ALA A 48 2.07 -8.59 -7.85
C ALA A 48 2.40 -8.16 -9.27
N GLU A 49 2.09 -9.01 -10.24
CA GLU A 49 2.38 -8.79 -11.66
C GLU A 49 1.20 -9.17 -12.55
N ARG A 50 1.00 -8.41 -13.63
CA ARG A 50 -0.02 -8.69 -14.66
C ARG A 50 0.54 -8.33 -16.04
N GLY A 51 0.92 -9.34 -16.82
CA GLY A 51 1.58 -9.14 -18.11
C GLY A 51 2.95 -8.48 -17.92
N LYS A 52 3.09 -7.22 -18.35
CA LYS A 52 4.33 -6.43 -18.15
C LYS A 52 4.23 -5.46 -16.97
N GLU A 53 3.06 -5.35 -16.35
CA GLU A 53 2.84 -4.46 -15.22
C GLU A 53 3.33 -5.14 -13.94
N LYS A 54 4.18 -4.44 -13.17
CA LYS A 54 4.64 -4.87 -11.85
C LYS A 54 4.23 -3.86 -10.81
N ILE A 55 3.68 -4.32 -9.70
CA ILE A 55 3.30 -3.47 -8.58
C ILE A 55 3.86 -3.99 -7.26
N ALA A 56 3.99 -3.07 -6.34
CA ALA A 56 4.15 -3.29 -4.91
C ALA A 56 2.96 -2.63 -4.21
N VAL A 57 2.36 -3.28 -3.22
CA VAL A 57 1.17 -2.80 -2.52
C VAL A 57 1.41 -2.81 -1.03
N GLU A 58 1.46 -1.63 -0.43
CA GLU A 58 1.52 -1.43 1.01
C GLU A 58 0.10 -1.29 1.57
N ILE A 59 -0.27 -2.10 2.56
CA ILE A 59 -1.66 -2.19 3.03
C ILE A 59 -1.82 -1.53 4.39
N LYS A 60 -2.74 -0.55 4.49
CA LYS A 60 -3.03 0.16 5.73
C LYS A 60 -4.49 0.06 6.13
N SER A 61 -4.71 -0.21 7.41
CA SER A 61 -6.06 -0.34 7.96
C SER A 61 -6.71 0.98 8.38
N PHE A 62 -5.95 1.98 8.85
CA PHE A 62 -6.51 3.26 9.32
C PHE A 62 -7.61 3.10 10.40
N ILE A 63 -7.41 2.14 11.31
CA ILE A 63 -8.34 1.77 12.39
C ILE A 63 -7.92 2.28 13.78
N ARG A 64 -6.76 2.94 13.90
CA ARG A 64 -6.31 3.50 15.18
C ARG A 64 -6.94 4.87 15.41
N ASP A 65 -6.79 5.35 16.64
CA ASP A 65 -7.45 6.57 17.12
C ASP A 65 -7.08 7.85 16.36
N SER A 66 -5.97 7.87 15.60
CA SER A 66 -5.50 9.05 14.85
C SER A 66 -5.11 8.73 13.41
N MET A 67 -6.05 8.96 12.48
CA MET A 67 -5.82 8.86 11.04
C MET A 67 -4.69 9.78 10.54
N VAL A 68 -4.51 10.95 11.16
CA VAL A 68 -3.43 11.89 10.81
C VAL A 68 -2.07 11.28 11.13
N SER A 69 -1.92 10.71 12.32
CA SER A 69 -0.67 10.05 12.73
C SER A 69 -0.37 8.84 11.85
N GLU A 70 -1.37 7.99 11.60
CA GLU A 70 -1.22 6.85 10.68
C GLU A 70 -0.82 7.30 9.28
N PHE A 71 -1.39 8.42 8.79
CA PHE A 71 -1.05 8.94 7.48
C PHE A 71 0.38 9.49 7.41
N HIS A 72 0.88 10.15 8.46
CA HIS A 72 2.28 10.58 8.52
C HIS A 72 3.24 9.39 8.41
N THR A 73 2.97 8.33 9.16
CA THR A 73 3.76 7.09 9.08
C THR A 73 3.68 6.47 7.69
N ALA A 74 2.46 6.29 7.15
CA ALA A 74 2.24 5.70 5.83
C ALA A 74 2.92 6.50 4.70
N ALA A 75 2.84 7.84 4.76
CA ALA A 75 3.47 8.71 3.77
C ALA A 75 5.00 8.62 3.83
N GLY A 76 5.59 8.62 5.03
CA GLY A 76 7.04 8.47 5.19
C GLY A 76 7.53 7.12 4.66
N GLN A 77 6.85 6.03 5.00
CA GLN A 77 7.16 4.69 4.51
C GLN A 77 7.02 4.59 3.00
N PHE A 78 5.94 5.14 2.43
CA PHE A 78 5.73 5.14 0.99
C PHE A 78 6.88 5.85 0.26
N ILE A 79 7.34 6.99 0.77
CA ILE A 79 8.48 7.72 0.19
C ILE A 79 9.75 6.87 0.22
N ASN A 80 10.04 6.22 1.35
CA ASN A 80 11.24 5.39 1.51
C ASN A 80 11.21 4.14 0.62
N TYR A 81 10.09 3.41 0.59
CA TYR A 81 9.93 2.24 -0.27
C TYR A 81 9.99 2.60 -1.76
N ARG A 82 9.37 3.73 -2.16
CA ARG A 82 9.45 4.19 -3.54
C ARG A 82 10.88 4.53 -3.94
N LEU A 83 11.66 5.14 -3.06
CA LEU A 83 13.08 5.42 -3.31
C LEU A 83 13.87 4.12 -3.50
N ALA A 84 13.69 3.14 -2.62
CA ALA A 84 14.38 1.86 -2.74
C ALA A 84 13.98 1.11 -4.02
N LEU A 85 12.68 1.07 -4.34
CA LEU A 85 12.17 0.46 -5.57
C LEU A 85 12.69 1.17 -6.82
N SER A 86 12.85 2.50 -6.82
CA SER A 86 13.36 3.21 -8.00
C SER A 86 14.80 2.84 -8.36
N GLU A 87 15.59 2.36 -7.41
CA GLU A 87 16.97 1.92 -7.63
C GLU A 87 17.05 0.40 -7.92
N LEU A 88 16.22 -0.40 -7.25
CA LEU A 88 16.31 -1.87 -7.30
C LEU A 88 15.39 -2.51 -8.35
N GLU A 89 14.15 -2.01 -8.48
CA GLU A 89 13.14 -2.51 -9.42
C GLU A 89 12.35 -1.32 -10.02
N PRO A 90 12.98 -0.49 -10.88
CA PRO A 90 12.40 0.78 -11.34
C PRO A 90 11.06 0.62 -12.10
N ASP A 91 10.80 -0.56 -12.66
CA ASP A 91 9.55 -0.89 -13.36
C ASP A 91 8.40 -1.29 -12.40
N ARG A 92 8.67 -1.47 -11.10
CA ARG A 92 7.67 -1.85 -10.08
C ARG A 92 7.05 -0.60 -9.44
N VAL A 93 5.76 -0.40 -9.70
CA VAL A 93 5.03 0.77 -9.18
C VAL A 93 4.48 0.50 -7.77
N LEU A 94 4.82 1.36 -6.81
CA LEU A 94 4.30 1.27 -5.44
C LEU A 94 2.90 1.93 -5.32
N TYR A 95 1.99 1.22 -4.65
CA TYR A 95 0.65 1.67 -4.29
C TYR A 95 0.43 1.55 -2.78
N LEU A 96 -0.35 2.49 -2.22
CA LEU A 96 -0.89 2.44 -0.87
C LEU A 96 -2.34 1.97 -0.92
N ALA A 97 -2.63 0.77 -0.42
CA ALA A 97 -3.97 0.21 -0.32
C ALA A 97 -4.65 0.64 0.98
N ILE A 98 -5.83 1.24 0.87
CA ILE A 98 -6.65 1.73 1.99
C ILE A 98 -8.11 1.29 1.85
N PRO A 99 -8.82 1.01 2.96
CA PRO A 99 -10.24 0.67 2.91
C PRO A 99 -11.07 1.89 2.48
N ASN A 100 -12.21 1.63 1.83
CA ASN A 100 -13.13 2.67 1.36
C ASN A 100 -13.57 3.63 2.47
N ASP A 101 -13.82 3.14 3.68
CA ASP A 101 -14.24 3.96 4.82
C ASP A 101 -13.17 4.98 5.21
N ALA A 102 -11.89 4.60 5.18
CA ALA A 102 -10.78 5.52 5.40
C ALA A 102 -10.68 6.53 4.25
N TYR A 103 -10.92 6.08 3.02
CA TYR A 103 -10.91 6.95 1.87
C TYR A 103 -11.97 8.07 1.98
N GLU A 104 -13.22 7.71 2.27
CA GLU A 104 -14.33 8.64 2.40
C GLU A 104 -14.17 9.58 3.59
N SER A 105 -13.73 9.08 4.74
CA SER A 105 -13.65 9.85 5.99
C SER A 105 -12.42 10.75 6.12
N PHE A 106 -11.30 10.41 5.46
CA PHE A 106 -10.03 11.12 5.64
C PHE A 106 -9.31 11.45 4.34
N PHE A 107 -9.17 10.50 3.42
CA PHE A 107 -8.38 10.74 2.21
C PHE A 107 -9.09 11.66 1.22
N SER A 108 -10.42 11.72 1.22
CA SER A 108 -11.22 12.66 0.42
C SER A 108 -11.06 14.13 0.83
N LYS A 109 -10.51 14.39 2.02
CA LYS A 109 -10.33 15.75 2.54
C LYS A 109 -9.27 16.50 1.75
N ARG A 110 -9.52 17.80 1.52
CA ARG A 110 -8.64 18.69 0.75
C ARG A 110 -7.17 18.62 1.21
N PHE A 111 -6.93 18.65 2.52
CA PHE A 111 -5.56 18.57 3.04
C PHE A 111 -4.85 17.28 2.62
N THR A 112 -5.50 16.13 2.83
CA THR A 112 -4.95 14.81 2.51
C THR A 112 -4.75 14.64 1.01
N GLN A 113 -5.72 15.04 0.18
CA GLN A 113 -5.58 15.05 -1.28
C GLN A 113 -4.36 15.87 -1.73
N ARG A 114 -4.17 17.08 -1.19
CA ARG A 114 -3.01 17.92 -1.52
C ARG A 114 -1.69 17.28 -1.10
N SER A 115 -1.65 16.60 0.04
CA SER A 115 -0.47 15.86 0.48
C SER A 115 -0.15 14.69 -0.47
N ILE A 116 -1.17 13.94 -0.88
CA ILE A 116 -1.05 12.82 -1.83
C ILE A 116 -0.53 13.30 -3.18
N GLU A 117 -1.11 14.37 -3.73
CA GLU A 117 -0.66 14.99 -4.97
C GLU A 117 0.79 15.44 -4.87
N SER A 118 1.14 16.18 -3.81
CA SER A 118 2.48 16.72 -3.62
C SER A 118 3.55 15.64 -3.45
N ASN A 119 3.20 14.50 -2.88
CA ASN A 119 4.11 13.38 -2.66
C ASN A 119 3.98 12.30 -3.72
N GLN A 120 3.10 12.46 -4.73
CA GLN A 120 2.81 11.48 -5.78
C GLN A 120 2.48 10.08 -5.21
N ILE A 121 1.69 10.03 -4.15
CA ILE A 121 1.27 8.76 -3.54
C ILE A 121 0.18 8.15 -4.42
N LYS A 122 0.43 6.94 -4.93
CA LYS A 122 -0.57 6.19 -5.67
C LYS A 122 -1.43 5.39 -4.71
N LEU A 123 -2.74 5.37 -4.93
CA LEU A 123 -3.71 4.71 -4.06
C LEU A 123 -4.40 3.55 -4.75
N ILE A 124 -4.66 2.52 -3.96
CA ILE A 124 -5.69 1.52 -4.20
C ILE A 124 -6.74 1.72 -3.12
N VAL A 125 -8.01 1.91 -3.51
CA VAL A 125 -9.12 1.88 -2.57
C VAL A 125 -9.85 0.57 -2.73
N PHE A 126 -10.04 -0.15 -1.64
CA PHE A 126 -10.70 -1.46 -1.65
C PHE A 126 -11.86 -1.53 -0.64
N LYS A 127 -12.79 -2.45 -0.87
CA LYS A 127 -13.86 -2.82 0.07
C LYS A 127 -13.51 -4.15 0.74
N PRO A 128 -13.17 -4.18 2.03
CA PRO A 128 -12.76 -5.40 2.71
C PRO A 128 -13.82 -6.52 2.64
N GLU A 129 -15.10 -6.18 2.71
CA GLU A 129 -16.24 -7.10 2.82
C GLU A 129 -16.47 -7.89 1.52
N ASN A 130 -16.19 -7.24 0.39
CA ASN A 130 -16.33 -7.83 -0.94
C ASN A 130 -15.00 -8.33 -1.49
N GLU A 131 -13.88 -8.01 -0.82
CA GLU A 131 -12.52 -8.18 -1.30
C GLU A 131 -12.40 -7.69 -2.75
N GLU A 132 -12.71 -6.41 -2.96
CA GLU A 132 -12.82 -5.79 -4.28
C GLU A 132 -12.07 -4.46 -4.30
N ILE A 133 -11.27 -4.23 -5.35
CA ILE A 133 -10.66 -2.93 -5.61
C ILE A 133 -11.68 -2.08 -6.35
N ILE A 134 -11.96 -0.89 -5.83
CA ILE A 134 -12.97 0.01 -6.38
C ILE A 134 -12.36 1.25 -7.03
N LYS A 135 -11.08 1.54 -6.77
CA LYS A 135 -10.38 2.69 -7.35
C LYS A 135 -8.87 2.49 -7.37
N TRP A 136 -8.27 2.92 -8.47
CA TRP A 136 -6.84 3.17 -8.64
C TRP A 136 -6.63 4.67 -8.90
N SER A 137 -5.70 5.35 -8.22
CA SER A 137 -5.35 6.76 -8.50
C SER A 137 -3.88 7.08 -8.25
#